data_AF-K9KDN6-F1
#
_entry.id   AF-K9KDN6-F1
#
_cell.length_a   1.000
_cell.length_b   1.000
_cell.length_c   1.000
_cell.angle_alpha   90.00
_cell.angle_beta   90.00
_cell.angle_gamma   90.00
#
_symmetry.space_group_name_H-M   'P 1'
#
loop_
_entity.id
_entity.type
_entity.pdbx_description
1 polymer ?
#
loop_
_entity_poly.entity_id
_entity_poly.type
_entity_poly.pdbx_seq_one_letter_code
_entity_poly.pdbx_strand_id
1 'polypeptide(L)'
;MSSGDDQQSQALAKPTFSEVQASALVESVFGVKVFKIQPLPSYDDQNFHVCISRTKDTTDGPTEYVPKISNTKSSKTPDLIEVQSHIIMFLRAAGFPTASVCRTKGDNITSLMAVDSGSEIKYLVRLLTYLPGRPIAEIPISPQLLYEIGRLAAKLDKGTLEKFHHPKLSSLHRENFIWNLKNVPLLEKYLYALGQNRNREIVKQIIQLFKDEVMSKLSHFRECINHGDLNDHNILIESSKSAFGDAVYQVSGILDFDDMSYGYYVFELAITIMYMMIESKNPIQVGGHVLAGFESIIPLTTVERSALFLLVCSRFCQSLVMAAYSCQLHPENEEYLMITAKTGWKHLQQMFDMGRKTVEEIWFETAKSYKSGIPCD
;
A
#
# COMPACT_ATOMS: atom_id res chain seq x y z
N MET A 1 18.15 -4.14 26.41
CA MET A 1 18.24 -2.68 26.64
C MET A 1 18.31 -1.87 25.34
N SER A 2 18.13 -2.47 24.15
CA SER A 2 18.08 -1.78 22.85
C SER A 2 16.67 -1.38 22.40
N SER A 3 15.62 -1.82 23.10
CA SER A 3 14.22 -1.63 22.68
C SER A 3 13.65 -0.25 23.01
N GLY A 4 14.18 0.43 24.05
CA GLY A 4 13.71 1.76 24.45
C GLY A 4 14.12 2.86 23.47
N ASP A 5 15.37 2.81 22.99
CA ASP A 5 15.91 3.82 22.06
C ASP A 5 15.28 3.72 20.66
N ASP A 6 15.02 2.50 20.17
CA ASP A 6 14.33 2.30 18.89
C ASP A 6 12.87 2.77 18.94
N GLN A 7 12.17 2.55 20.06
CA GLN A 7 10.79 2.98 20.27
C GLN A 7 10.65 4.51 20.34
N GLN A 8 11.58 5.20 21.00
CA GLN A 8 11.58 6.65 21.12
C GLN A 8 12.00 7.35 19.82
N SER A 9 12.92 6.74 19.05
CA SER A 9 13.37 7.21 17.74
C SER A 9 12.27 7.15 16.66
N GLN A 10 11.41 6.12 16.67
CA GLN A 10 10.28 6.00 15.75
C GLN A 10 9.16 7.00 16.04
N ALA A 11 8.82 7.23 17.32
CA ALA A 11 7.79 8.21 17.68
C ALA A 11 8.18 9.66 17.33
N LEU A 12 9.47 9.97 17.27
CA LEU A 12 10.02 11.27 16.87
C LEU A 12 10.17 11.43 15.34
N ALA A 13 9.80 10.42 14.54
CA ALA A 13 9.99 10.46 13.10
C ALA A 13 8.85 11.16 12.34
N LYS A 14 7.60 11.01 12.82
CA LYS A 14 6.41 11.52 12.13
C LYS A 14 6.31 13.06 12.23
N PRO A 15 6.03 13.78 11.13
CA PRO A 15 5.85 15.22 11.18
C PRO A 15 4.58 15.63 11.94
N THR A 16 4.63 16.78 12.61
CA THR A 16 3.51 17.33 13.42
C THR A 16 3.15 18.76 13.01
N PHE A 17 3.16 19.04 11.70
CA PHE A 17 2.77 20.35 11.17
C PHE A 17 1.30 20.63 11.51
N SER A 18 1.01 21.83 11.97
CA SER A 18 -0.35 22.36 12.03
C SER A 18 -0.88 22.70 10.63
N GLU A 19 -2.20 22.83 10.49
CA GLU A 19 -2.84 23.29 9.25
C GLU A 19 -2.27 24.64 8.77
N VAL A 20 -1.95 25.55 9.71
CA VAL A 20 -1.37 26.86 9.39
C VAL A 20 0.05 26.71 8.83
N GLN A 21 0.89 25.90 9.48
CA GLN A 21 2.26 25.64 9.01
C GLN A 21 2.25 24.91 7.66
N ALA A 22 1.39 23.90 7.50
CA ALA A 22 1.26 23.15 6.25
C ALA A 22 0.75 24.05 5.10
N SER A 23 -0.21 24.95 5.37
CA SER A 23 -0.66 25.94 4.39
C SER A 23 0.48 26.86 3.95
N ALA A 24 1.17 27.50 4.90
CA ALA A 24 2.30 28.38 4.61
C ALA A 24 3.42 27.67 3.84
N LEU A 25 3.67 26.40 4.16
CA LEU A 25 4.62 25.56 3.45
C LEU A 25 4.19 25.30 2.00
N VAL A 26 2.92 24.97 1.76
CA VAL A 26 2.41 24.75 0.40
C VAL A 26 2.49 26.03 -0.44
N GLU A 27 2.07 27.17 0.11
CA GLU A 27 2.10 28.45 -0.60
C GLU A 27 3.54 28.93 -0.91
N SER A 28 4.45 28.74 0.04
CA SER A 28 5.85 29.13 -0.12
C SER A 28 6.57 28.26 -1.16
N VAL A 29 6.42 26.94 -1.09
CA VAL A 29 7.15 25.97 -1.93
C VAL A 29 6.54 25.85 -3.33
N PHE A 30 5.22 25.79 -3.46
CA PHE A 30 4.53 25.47 -4.71
C PHE A 30 3.84 26.68 -5.36
N GLY A 31 3.68 27.79 -4.64
CA GLY A 31 3.16 29.04 -5.22
C GLY A 31 1.67 29.04 -5.53
N VAL A 32 0.94 28.06 -4.99
CA VAL A 32 -0.52 28.06 -4.99
C VAL A 32 -1.04 28.82 -3.77
N LYS A 33 -2.25 29.35 -3.85
CA LYS A 33 -2.91 30.02 -2.71
C LYS A 33 -3.90 29.07 -2.05
N VAL A 34 -3.65 28.71 -0.79
CA VAL A 34 -4.50 27.75 -0.06
C VAL A 34 -5.81 28.44 0.34
N PHE A 35 -6.93 27.83 -0.06
CA PHE A 35 -8.27 28.24 0.34
C PHE A 35 -8.76 27.47 1.56
N LYS A 36 -8.53 26.15 1.56
CA LYS A 36 -8.92 25.24 2.64
C LYS A 36 -7.86 24.15 2.76
N ILE A 37 -7.58 23.73 3.98
CA ILE A 37 -6.73 22.58 4.28
C ILE A 37 -7.40 21.74 5.36
N GLN A 38 -7.20 20.43 5.32
CA GLN A 38 -7.65 19.51 6.36
C GLN A 38 -6.67 18.33 6.44
N PRO A 39 -6.37 17.78 7.63
CA PRO A 39 -5.51 16.61 7.75
C PRO A 39 -6.16 15.38 7.09
N LEU A 40 -5.33 14.50 6.55
CA LEU A 40 -5.72 13.18 6.08
C LEU A 40 -5.10 12.10 6.97
N PRO A 41 -5.77 10.93 7.12
CA PRO A 41 -5.17 9.77 7.78
C PRO A 41 -3.81 9.44 7.15
N SER A 42 -2.85 9.09 8.01
CA SER A 42 -1.48 8.80 7.61
C SER A 42 -0.78 7.98 8.69
N TYR A 43 0.12 7.09 8.27
CA TYR A 43 0.85 6.18 9.17
C TYR A 43 2.15 6.82 9.66
N ASP A 44 3.23 6.77 8.86
CA ASP A 44 4.55 7.34 9.21
C ASP A 44 4.68 8.82 8.80
N ASP A 45 4.07 9.19 7.68
CA ASP A 45 4.15 10.53 7.08
C ASP A 45 3.00 11.43 7.55
N GLN A 46 2.96 12.69 7.10
CA GLN A 46 1.83 13.58 7.34
C GLN A 46 1.24 14.10 6.02
N ASN A 47 -0.05 13.82 5.82
CA ASN A 47 -0.79 14.17 4.61
C ASN A 47 -1.90 15.17 4.95
N PHE A 48 -2.15 16.09 4.01
CA PHE A 48 -3.33 16.97 4.08
C PHE A 48 -4.10 16.93 2.76
N HIS A 49 -5.37 17.24 2.80
CA HIS A 49 -6.14 17.63 1.63
C HIS A 49 -6.19 19.15 1.55
N VAL A 50 -5.74 19.71 0.44
CA VAL A 50 -5.65 21.15 0.18
C VAL A 50 -6.53 21.52 -1.00
N CYS A 51 -7.46 22.45 -0.80
CA CYS A 51 -8.16 23.13 -1.87
C CYS A 51 -7.52 24.51 -2.09
N ILE A 52 -7.26 24.89 -3.34
CA ILE A 52 -6.65 26.19 -3.68
C ILE A 52 -7.67 27.18 -4.23
N SER A 53 -7.41 28.48 -4.06
CA SER A 53 -8.20 29.54 -4.70
C SER A 53 -7.83 29.63 -6.19
N ARG A 54 -8.82 29.66 -7.09
CA ARG A 54 -8.58 30.01 -8.49
C ARG A 54 -8.27 31.50 -8.60
N THR A 55 -7.14 31.85 -9.19
CA THR A 55 -6.83 33.22 -9.63
C THR A 55 -7.16 33.37 -11.11
N LYS A 56 -7.16 34.60 -11.64
CA LYS A 56 -7.36 34.86 -13.07
C LYS A 56 -6.32 34.17 -13.96
N ASP A 57 -5.17 33.81 -13.41
CA ASP A 57 -4.06 33.14 -14.11
C ASP A 57 -4.09 31.61 -13.97
N THR A 58 -4.96 31.05 -13.11
CA THR A 58 -5.11 29.60 -12.87
C THR A 58 -6.54 29.15 -13.19
N THR A 59 -7.04 29.46 -14.38
CA THR A 59 -8.40 29.08 -14.80
C THR A 59 -8.50 27.62 -15.25
N ASP A 60 -7.41 27.06 -15.77
CA ASP A 60 -7.31 25.66 -16.19
C ASP A 60 -6.35 24.89 -15.28
N GLY A 61 -6.85 23.85 -14.60
CA GLY A 61 -6.04 22.97 -13.76
C GLY A 61 -6.78 22.42 -12.53
N PRO A 62 -6.18 21.44 -11.82
CA PRO A 62 -6.75 20.89 -10.60
C PRO A 62 -6.82 21.94 -9.49
N THR A 63 -7.88 21.89 -8.69
CA THR A 63 -8.08 22.78 -7.53
C THR A 63 -7.82 22.09 -6.20
N GLU A 64 -7.57 20.78 -6.22
CA GLU A 64 -7.44 19.94 -5.03
C GLU A 64 -6.12 19.16 -5.10
N TYR A 65 -5.40 19.13 -3.99
CA TYR A 65 -4.06 18.58 -3.88
C TYR A 65 -3.84 17.86 -2.55
N VAL A 66 -2.81 17.02 -2.51
CA VAL A 66 -2.31 16.33 -1.32
C VAL A 66 -0.85 16.70 -1.13
N PRO A 67 -0.51 17.68 -0.26
CA PRO A 67 0.85 17.81 0.24
C PRO A 67 1.16 16.60 1.11
N LYS A 68 2.27 15.94 0.79
CA LYS A 68 2.82 14.83 1.57
C LYS A 68 4.14 15.28 2.17
N ILE A 69 4.19 15.31 3.50
CA ILE A 69 5.37 15.63 4.30
C ILE A 69 5.93 14.31 4.79
N SER A 70 7.07 13.90 4.23
CA SER A 70 7.70 12.63 4.57
C SER A 70 8.37 12.71 5.93
N ASN A 71 8.28 11.64 6.72
CA ASN A 71 8.92 11.53 8.04
C ASN A 71 10.45 11.75 7.99
N THR A 72 11.07 11.99 9.15
CA THR A 72 12.49 12.35 9.21
C THR A 72 13.43 11.25 8.70
N LYS A 73 13.03 9.97 8.77
CA LYS A 73 13.81 8.84 8.27
C LYS A 73 13.73 8.76 6.75
N SER A 74 12.52 8.80 6.18
CA SER A 74 12.31 8.82 4.71
C SER A 74 12.90 10.08 4.08
N SER A 75 12.94 11.19 4.81
CA SER A 75 13.55 12.45 4.36
C SER A 75 15.07 12.36 4.17
N LYS A 76 15.73 11.33 4.74
CA LYS A 76 17.16 11.04 4.51
C LYS A 76 17.41 10.21 3.24
N THR A 77 16.37 9.80 2.53
CA THR A 77 16.45 9.01 1.29
C THR A 77 15.76 9.73 0.12
N PRO A 78 16.26 10.92 -0.29
CA PRO A 78 15.66 11.70 -1.39
C PRO A 78 15.57 10.92 -2.70
N ASP A 79 16.56 10.07 -2.99
CA ASP A 79 16.62 9.26 -4.20
C ASP A 79 15.46 8.25 -4.30
N LEU A 80 14.98 7.74 -3.16
CA LEU A 80 13.82 6.84 -3.12
C LEU A 80 12.54 7.59 -3.45
N ILE A 81 12.32 8.74 -2.80
CA ILE A 81 11.13 9.57 -3.01
C ILE A 81 11.09 10.10 -4.45
N GLU A 82 12.25 10.47 -5.01
CA GLU A 82 12.39 10.87 -6.41
C GLU A 82 11.94 9.73 -7.35
N VAL A 83 12.44 8.51 -7.16
CA VAL A 83 12.05 7.35 -7.98
C VAL A 83 10.55 7.08 -7.87
N GLN A 84 10.00 7.06 -6.66
CA GLN A 84 8.56 6.87 -6.43
C GLN A 84 7.72 7.92 -7.15
N SER A 85 8.11 9.20 -7.07
CA SER A 85 7.44 10.28 -7.78
C SER A 85 7.53 10.14 -9.30
N HIS A 86 8.67 9.71 -9.85
CA HIS A 86 8.80 9.44 -11.28
C HIS A 86 7.97 8.24 -11.73
N ILE A 87 7.84 7.20 -10.90
CA ILE A 87 6.96 6.05 -11.20
C ILE A 87 5.49 6.50 -11.26
N ILE A 88 5.04 7.32 -10.31
CA ILE A 88 3.68 7.90 -10.32
C ILE A 88 3.42 8.62 -11.65
N MET A 89 4.35 9.48 -12.08
CA MET A 89 4.24 10.22 -13.34
C MET A 89 4.25 9.30 -14.57
N PHE A 90 5.13 8.30 -14.57
CA PHE A 90 5.23 7.31 -15.65
C PHE A 90 3.95 6.51 -15.81
N LEU A 91 3.40 6.00 -14.71
CA LEU A 91 2.14 5.24 -14.70
C LEU A 91 0.97 6.10 -15.18
N ARG A 92 0.92 7.37 -14.75
CA ARG A 92 -0.10 8.31 -15.24
C ARG A 92 -0.02 8.48 -16.75
N ALA A 93 1.17 8.67 -17.30
CA ALA A 93 1.38 8.78 -18.75
C ALA A 93 1.01 7.49 -19.50
N ALA A 94 1.11 6.33 -18.83
CA ALA A 94 0.66 5.03 -19.35
C ALA A 94 -0.87 4.79 -19.17
N GLY A 95 -1.62 5.77 -18.66
CA GLY A 95 -3.08 5.71 -18.49
C GLY A 95 -3.56 5.08 -17.19
N PHE A 96 -2.67 4.85 -16.21
CA PHE A 96 -3.10 4.43 -14.88
C PHE A 96 -3.72 5.61 -14.12
N PRO A 97 -4.71 5.35 -13.24
CA PRO A 97 -5.34 6.38 -12.43
C PRO A 97 -4.45 6.76 -11.24
N THR A 98 -3.31 7.40 -11.50
CA THR A 98 -2.39 7.90 -10.45
C THR A 98 -2.38 9.42 -10.44
N ALA A 99 -1.97 10.01 -9.32
CA ALA A 99 -1.87 11.46 -9.16
C ALA A 99 -0.83 12.08 -10.12
N SER A 100 -0.94 13.38 -10.37
CA SER A 100 0.16 14.15 -10.97
C SER A 100 1.07 14.67 -9.85
N VAL A 101 2.38 14.62 -10.06
CA VAL A 101 3.36 15.24 -9.17
C VAL A 101 3.55 16.69 -9.59
N CYS A 102 3.26 17.62 -8.68
CA CYS A 102 3.34 19.06 -8.93
C CYS A 102 4.76 19.57 -8.70
N ARG A 103 5.19 20.51 -9.53
CA ARG A 103 6.51 21.11 -9.42
C ARG A 103 6.51 22.24 -8.40
N THR A 104 7.64 22.40 -7.71
CA THR A 104 7.91 23.55 -6.84
C THR A 104 8.18 24.80 -7.67
N LYS A 105 8.21 25.98 -7.04
CA LYS A 105 8.64 27.24 -7.69
C LYS A 105 10.05 27.16 -8.28
N GLY A 106 10.90 26.30 -7.71
CA GLY A 106 12.25 26.05 -8.19
C GLY A 106 12.33 24.96 -9.27
N ASP A 107 11.20 24.55 -9.85
CA ASP A 107 11.09 23.54 -10.91
C ASP A 107 11.58 22.12 -10.50
N ASN A 108 11.50 21.81 -9.21
CA ASN A 108 11.80 20.47 -8.67
C ASN A 108 10.50 19.70 -8.35
N ILE A 109 10.56 18.38 -8.24
CA ILE A 109 9.40 17.54 -7.85
C ILE A 109 9.26 17.36 -6.32
N THR A 110 10.30 17.72 -5.57
CA THR A 110 10.34 17.68 -4.11
C THR A 110 11.02 18.95 -3.58
N SER A 111 10.80 19.25 -2.29
CA SER A 111 11.54 20.30 -1.56
C SER A 111 11.91 19.80 -0.17
N LEU A 112 13.11 20.12 0.31
CA LEU A 112 13.55 19.82 1.67
C LEU A 112 13.29 21.03 2.56
N MET A 113 12.42 20.88 3.56
CA MET A 113 11.93 21.98 4.40
C MET A 113 12.23 21.75 5.88
N ALA A 114 12.63 22.80 6.58
CA ALA A 114 12.67 22.82 8.05
C ALA A 114 11.34 23.36 8.60
N VAL A 115 10.94 22.94 9.80
CA VAL A 115 9.72 23.45 10.48
C VAL A 115 9.86 24.94 10.76
N ASP A 116 11.01 25.33 11.31
CA ASP A 116 11.33 26.71 11.69
C ASP A 116 12.78 27.04 11.28
N SER A 117 13.07 28.33 11.17
CA SER A 117 14.41 28.84 10.86
C SER A 117 15.40 28.41 11.94
N GLY A 118 16.36 27.55 11.57
CA GLY A 118 17.39 27.01 12.48
C GLY A 118 17.12 25.59 13.00
N SER A 119 15.98 24.97 12.65
CA SER A 119 15.78 23.56 12.98
C SER A 119 16.72 22.67 12.17
N GLU A 120 17.40 21.75 12.84
CA GLU A 120 18.21 20.71 12.20
C GLU A 120 17.35 19.64 11.52
N ILE A 121 16.10 19.50 11.97
CA ILE A 121 15.15 18.52 11.43
C ILE A 121 14.56 19.05 10.13
N LYS A 122 14.75 18.28 9.06
CA LYS A 122 14.23 18.59 7.73
C LYS A 122 13.35 17.47 7.22
N TYR A 123 12.31 17.88 6.49
CA TYR A 123 11.30 17.01 5.91
C TYR A 123 11.28 17.19 4.39
N LEU A 124 11.27 16.09 3.65
CA LEU A 124 10.99 16.12 2.22
C LEU A 124 9.50 16.29 2.00
N VAL A 125 9.15 17.23 1.13
CA VAL A 125 7.78 17.54 0.78
C VAL A 125 7.58 17.39 -0.71
N ARG A 126 6.45 16.79 -1.10
CA ARG A 126 5.94 16.79 -2.47
C ARG A 126 4.44 17.12 -2.48
N LEU A 127 3.97 17.61 -3.61
CA LEU A 127 2.56 17.96 -3.81
C LEU A 127 1.99 17.09 -4.92
N LEU A 128 0.92 16.36 -4.61
CA LEU A 128 0.22 15.49 -5.55
C LEU A 128 -1.15 16.09 -5.87
N THR A 129 -1.69 15.86 -7.06
CA THR A 129 -3.11 16.18 -7.31
C THR A 129 -4.01 15.24 -6.52
N TYR A 130 -5.11 15.75 -5.97
CA TYR A 130 -6.12 14.91 -5.33
C TYR A 130 -6.82 14.03 -6.37
N LEU A 131 -7.07 12.76 -6.03
CA LEU A 131 -7.75 11.80 -6.92
C LEU A 131 -9.21 11.61 -6.49
N PRO A 132 -10.15 11.51 -7.45
CA PRO A 132 -11.56 11.28 -7.16
C PRO A 132 -11.84 9.83 -6.77
N GLY A 133 -13.01 9.62 -6.16
CA GLY A 133 -13.50 8.30 -5.76
C GLY A 133 -13.47 8.10 -4.25
N ARG A 134 -13.87 6.90 -3.83
CA ARG A 134 -13.87 6.47 -2.44
C ARG A 134 -12.99 5.24 -2.26
N PRO A 135 -12.30 5.08 -1.12
CA PRO A 135 -11.61 3.86 -0.77
C PRO A 135 -12.48 2.62 -0.96
N ILE A 136 -11.89 1.51 -1.41
CA ILE A 136 -12.65 0.27 -1.57
C ILE A 136 -13.21 -0.26 -0.24
N ALA A 137 -12.54 0.04 0.88
CA ALA A 137 -13.04 -0.22 2.23
C ALA A 137 -14.43 0.37 2.52
N GLU A 138 -14.86 1.39 1.76
CA GLU A 138 -16.13 2.10 1.95
C GLU A 138 -17.24 1.63 1.00
N ILE A 139 -16.99 0.62 0.17
CA ILE A 139 -17.97 0.15 -0.82
C ILE A 139 -18.23 -1.36 -0.73
N PRO A 140 -19.39 -1.83 -1.21
CA PRO A 140 -19.65 -3.26 -1.31
C PRO A 140 -18.69 -3.95 -2.30
N ILE A 141 -17.97 -4.95 -1.82
CA ILE A 141 -17.09 -5.76 -2.67
C ILE A 141 -17.89 -6.87 -3.36
N SER A 142 -17.72 -6.96 -4.69
CA SER A 142 -18.27 -8.03 -5.53
C SER A 142 -17.16 -8.90 -6.12
N PRO A 143 -17.45 -10.16 -6.50
CA PRO A 143 -16.51 -11.02 -7.23
C PRO A 143 -15.90 -10.36 -8.48
N GLN A 144 -16.69 -9.60 -9.23
CA GLN A 144 -16.21 -8.90 -10.42
C GLN A 144 -15.21 -7.80 -10.07
N LEU A 145 -15.47 -7.04 -8.99
CA LEU A 145 -14.55 -6.00 -8.53
C LEU A 145 -13.21 -6.62 -8.05
N LEU A 146 -13.27 -7.73 -7.32
CA LEU A 146 -12.08 -8.48 -6.91
C LEU A 146 -11.24 -8.96 -8.10
N TYR A 147 -11.90 -9.46 -9.14
CA TYR A 147 -11.24 -9.83 -10.40
C TYR A 147 -10.54 -8.62 -11.05
N GLU A 148 -11.22 -7.47 -11.16
CA GLU A 148 -10.60 -6.28 -11.74
C GLU A 148 -9.43 -5.73 -10.90
N ILE A 149 -9.49 -5.87 -9.57
CA ILE A 149 -8.37 -5.49 -8.69
C ILE A 149 -7.17 -6.42 -8.89
N GLY A 150 -7.40 -7.72 -9.03
CA GLY A 150 -6.34 -8.66 -9.40
C GLY A 150 -5.69 -8.29 -10.73
N ARG A 151 -6.50 -7.90 -11.73
CA ARG A 151 -6.00 -7.40 -13.03
C ARG A 151 -5.21 -6.11 -12.88
N LEU A 152 -5.66 -5.20 -12.04
CA LEU A 152 -4.98 -3.94 -11.77
C LEU A 152 -3.59 -4.18 -11.20
N ALA A 153 -3.48 -4.99 -10.15
CA ALA A 153 -2.21 -5.33 -9.51
C ALA A 153 -1.20 -5.91 -10.53
N ALA A 154 -1.63 -6.88 -11.34
CA ALA A 154 -0.78 -7.47 -12.38
C ALA A 154 -0.37 -6.46 -13.47
N LYS A 155 -1.29 -5.57 -13.91
CA LYS A 155 -0.96 -4.52 -14.88
C LYS A 155 0.05 -3.53 -14.32
N LEU A 156 -0.08 -3.17 -13.04
CA LEU A 156 0.80 -2.23 -12.36
C LEU A 156 2.23 -2.78 -12.30
N ASP A 157 2.39 -4.02 -11.82
CA ASP A 157 3.71 -4.66 -11.73
C ASP A 157 4.34 -4.83 -13.12
N LYS A 158 3.56 -5.33 -14.09
CA LYS A 158 4.04 -5.52 -15.48
C LYS A 158 4.45 -4.20 -16.13
N GLY A 159 3.59 -3.19 -16.01
CA GLY A 159 3.79 -1.87 -16.60
C GLY A 159 5.02 -1.16 -16.04
N THR A 160 5.24 -1.29 -14.73
CA THR A 160 6.41 -0.70 -14.05
C THR A 160 7.68 -1.45 -14.44
N LEU A 161 7.71 -2.78 -14.31
CA LEU A 161 8.92 -3.56 -14.54
C LEU A 161 9.43 -3.49 -15.99
N GLU A 162 8.54 -3.61 -16.98
CA GLU A 162 8.95 -3.79 -18.38
C GLU A 162 9.48 -2.50 -19.04
N LYS A 163 9.12 -1.33 -18.50
CA LYS A 163 9.23 -0.06 -19.24
C LYS A 163 9.76 1.11 -18.42
N PHE A 164 9.76 1.02 -17.09
CA PHE A 164 10.27 2.11 -16.27
C PHE A 164 11.79 2.02 -16.15
N HIS A 165 12.46 3.13 -16.49
CA HIS A 165 13.91 3.26 -16.34
C HIS A 165 14.21 4.55 -15.57
N HIS A 166 15.08 4.45 -14.57
CA HIS A 166 15.53 5.60 -13.79
C HIS A 166 16.97 5.38 -13.29
N PRO A 167 17.86 6.39 -13.34
CA PRO A 167 19.25 6.24 -12.90
C PRO A 167 19.40 5.78 -11.44
N LYS A 168 18.42 6.15 -10.60
CA LYS A 168 18.39 5.86 -9.16
C LYS A 168 17.54 4.65 -8.79
N LEU A 169 17.14 3.81 -9.75
CA LEU A 169 16.19 2.71 -9.53
C LEU A 169 16.63 1.74 -8.42
N SER A 170 17.94 1.60 -8.19
CA SER A 170 18.49 0.78 -7.11
C SER A 170 18.07 1.24 -5.70
N SER A 171 17.58 2.47 -5.52
CA SER A 171 17.02 2.96 -4.26
C SER A 171 15.78 2.16 -3.80
N LEU A 172 15.12 1.44 -4.71
CA LEU A 172 14.03 0.51 -4.40
C LEU A 172 14.52 -0.81 -3.78
N HIS A 173 15.83 -1.10 -3.77
CA HIS A 173 16.39 -2.20 -2.99
C HIS A 173 16.48 -1.81 -1.52
N ARG A 174 15.35 -1.86 -0.83
CA ARG A 174 15.22 -1.44 0.56
C ARG A 174 15.51 -2.61 1.51
N GLU A 175 16.80 -2.83 1.80
CA GLU A 175 17.21 -3.83 2.77
C GLU A 175 16.57 -3.57 4.14
N ASN A 176 16.08 -4.63 4.78
CA ASN A 176 15.39 -4.57 6.08
C ASN A 176 14.12 -3.70 6.14
N PHE A 177 13.56 -3.28 5.01
CA PHE A 177 12.30 -2.57 5.00
C PHE A 177 11.15 -3.51 5.41
N ILE A 178 10.59 -3.26 6.59
CA ILE A 178 9.69 -4.20 7.25
C ILE A 178 8.46 -4.56 6.42
N TRP A 179 8.01 -3.67 5.53
CA TRP A 179 6.83 -3.87 4.67
C TRP A 179 7.10 -4.64 3.38
N ASN A 180 8.37 -4.84 2.99
CA ASN A 180 8.68 -5.77 1.90
C ASN A 180 8.47 -7.20 2.38
N LEU A 181 7.65 -7.98 1.67
CA LEU A 181 7.24 -9.31 2.09
C LEU A 181 8.40 -10.31 2.21
N LYS A 182 9.55 -10.07 1.55
CA LYS A 182 10.78 -10.87 1.77
C LYS A 182 11.31 -10.79 3.21
N ASN A 183 10.95 -9.72 3.92
CA ASN A 183 11.46 -9.40 5.25
C ASN A 183 10.53 -9.85 6.39
N VAL A 184 9.55 -10.72 6.12
CA VAL A 184 8.68 -11.36 7.14
C VAL A 184 9.46 -11.92 8.34
N PRO A 185 10.65 -12.52 8.20
CA PRO A 185 11.47 -12.94 9.35
C PRO A 185 11.78 -11.82 10.37
N LEU A 186 11.81 -10.55 9.97
CA LEU A 186 12.05 -9.44 10.89
C LEU A 186 10.94 -9.28 11.95
N LEU A 187 9.75 -9.83 11.70
CA LEU A 187 8.64 -9.82 12.66
C LEU A 187 8.99 -10.50 13.99
N GLU A 188 9.98 -11.40 14.02
CA GLU A 188 10.47 -12.03 15.26
C GLU A 188 10.83 -11.01 16.33
N LYS A 189 11.37 -9.85 15.92
CA LYS A 189 11.76 -8.75 16.81
C LYS A 189 10.56 -8.12 17.52
N TYR A 190 9.36 -8.23 16.95
CA TYR A 190 8.15 -7.53 17.40
C TYR A 190 7.12 -8.47 18.04
N LEU A 191 7.38 -9.79 18.09
CA LEU A 191 6.44 -10.78 18.64
C LEU A 191 6.07 -10.54 20.12
N TYR A 192 6.91 -9.82 20.85
CA TYR A 192 6.60 -9.45 22.24
C TYR A 192 5.35 -8.58 22.34
N ALA A 193 5.04 -7.80 21.29
CA ALA A 193 3.88 -6.91 21.27
C ALA A 193 2.55 -7.68 21.36
N LEU A 194 2.54 -8.96 20.96
CA LEU A 194 1.35 -9.81 21.00
C LEU A 194 1.08 -10.43 22.37
N GLY A 195 2.01 -10.36 23.33
CA GLY A 195 1.90 -11.11 24.59
C GLY A 195 2.08 -12.63 24.39
N GLN A 196 1.55 -13.44 25.30
CA GLN A 196 1.59 -14.92 25.20
C GLN A 196 0.19 -15.44 24.88
N ASN A 197 -0.06 -15.79 23.62
CA ASN A 197 -1.36 -16.28 23.16
C ASN A 197 -1.22 -17.11 21.88
N ARG A 198 -2.34 -17.69 21.44
CA ARG A 198 -2.43 -18.48 20.20
C ARG A 198 -1.97 -17.70 18.96
N ASN A 199 -2.28 -16.40 18.86
CA ASN A 199 -1.89 -15.57 17.72
C ASN A 199 -0.37 -15.52 17.56
N ARG A 200 0.36 -15.34 18.67
CA ARG A 200 1.81 -15.35 18.65
C ARG A 200 2.39 -16.69 18.18
N GLU A 201 1.80 -17.81 18.60
CA GLU A 201 2.27 -19.13 18.18
C GLU A 201 2.00 -19.39 16.69
N ILE A 202 0.84 -18.95 16.17
CA ILE A 202 0.54 -19.00 14.73
C ILE A 202 1.57 -18.18 13.94
N VAL A 203 1.85 -16.94 14.37
CA VAL A 203 2.83 -16.08 13.69
C VAL A 203 4.22 -16.71 13.69
N LYS A 204 4.69 -17.27 14.82
CA LYS A 204 5.98 -17.98 14.88
C LYS A 204 6.05 -19.13 13.88
N GLN A 205 5.00 -19.95 13.81
CA GLN A 205 4.95 -21.07 12.87
C GLN A 205 4.97 -20.58 11.41
N ILE A 206 4.23 -19.54 11.08
CA ILE A 206 4.24 -18.94 9.73
C ILE A 206 5.62 -18.38 9.38
N ILE A 207 6.29 -17.69 10.30
CA ILE A 207 7.66 -17.19 10.08
C ILE A 207 8.62 -18.35 9.80
N GLN A 208 8.53 -19.45 10.56
CA GLN A 208 9.38 -20.62 10.35
C GLN A 208 9.11 -21.26 8.98
N LEU A 209 7.84 -21.49 8.63
CA LEU A 209 7.46 -22.01 7.32
C LEU A 209 7.92 -21.08 6.19
N PHE A 210 7.85 -19.76 6.37
CA PHE A 210 8.32 -18.79 5.38
C PHE A 210 9.82 -18.93 5.13
N LYS A 211 10.63 -19.04 6.20
CA LYS A 211 12.07 -19.27 6.10
C LYS A 211 12.38 -20.57 5.34
N ASP A 212 11.67 -21.64 5.67
CA ASP A 212 11.96 -22.96 5.13
C ASP A 212 11.47 -23.13 3.68
N GLU A 213 10.28 -22.60 3.35
CA GLU A 213 9.59 -22.91 2.09
C GLU A 213 9.60 -21.77 1.07
N VAL A 214 9.65 -20.51 1.51
CA VAL A 214 9.60 -19.34 0.62
C VAL A 214 11.00 -18.81 0.36
N MET A 215 11.77 -18.51 1.42
CA MET A 215 13.12 -17.94 1.28
C MET A 215 14.05 -18.85 0.47
N SER A 216 13.95 -20.16 0.67
CA SER A 216 14.72 -21.17 -0.07
C SER A 216 14.42 -21.22 -1.57
N LYS A 217 13.30 -20.64 -2.01
CA LYS A 217 12.81 -20.68 -3.40
C LYS A 217 12.79 -19.33 -4.09
N LEU A 218 13.17 -18.23 -3.42
CA LEU A 218 13.08 -16.86 -3.98
C LEU A 218 13.78 -16.71 -5.33
N SER A 219 14.92 -17.39 -5.55
CA SER A 219 15.63 -17.39 -6.83
C SER A 219 14.84 -17.98 -8.01
N HIS A 220 13.73 -18.68 -7.74
CA HIS A 220 12.83 -19.25 -8.74
C HIS A 220 11.57 -18.39 -8.95
N PHE A 221 11.38 -17.34 -8.16
CA PHE A 221 10.30 -16.39 -8.37
C PHE A 221 10.74 -15.32 -9.37
N ARG A 222 9.79 -14.76 -10.10
CA ARG A 222 10.07 -13.66 -11.03
C ARG A 222 10.00 -12.34 -10.29
N GLU A 223 11.11 -11.61 -10.32
CA GLU A 223 11.23 -10.29 -9.70
C GLU A 223 10.35 -9.26 -10.41
N CYS A 224 9.87 -8.28 -9.65
CA CYS A 224 9.26 -7.06 -10.17
C CYS A 224 9.43 -5.91 -9.19
N ILE A 225 9.03 -4.71 -9.62
CA ILE A 225 8.87 -3.56 -8.72
C ILE A 225 7.44 -3.59 -8.23
N ASN A 226 7.25 -3.82 -6.93
CA ASN A 226 5.94 -3.83 -6.30
C ASN A 226 5.53 -2.41 -5.90
N HIS A 227 4.22 -2.14 -5.93
CA HIS A 227 3.64 -1.07 -5.14
C HIS A 227 3.86 -1.34 -3.65
N GLY A 228 3.65 -2.59 -3.24
CA GLY A 228 3.94 -3.09 -1.89
C GLY A 228 2.87 -2.77 -0.84
N ASP A 229 1.80 -2.07 -1.24
CA ASP A 229 0.73 -1.63 -0.35
C ASP A 229 -0.59 -1.33 -1.10
N LEU A 230 -0.96 -2.19 -2.06
CA LEU A 230 -2.29 -2.16 -2.68
C LEU A 230 -3.36 -2.65 -1.68
N ASN A 231 -3.62 -1.83 -0.67
CA ASN A 231 -4.59 -2.08 0.37
C ASN A 231 -5.97 -1.46 0.07
N ASP A 232 -6.93 -1.77 0.93
CA ASP A 232 -8.32 -1.37 0.88
C ASP A 232 -8.58 0.14 1.02
N HIS A 233 -7.60 0.89 1.52
CA HIS A 233 -7.64 2.35 1.60
C HIS A 233 -6.92 3.06 0.44
N ASN A 234 -5.99 2.37 -0.23
CA ASN A 234 -5.16 2.92 -1.30
C ASN A 234 -5.73 2.71 -2.72
N ILE A 235 -6.81 1.94 -2.85
CA ILE A 235 -7.54 1.76 -4.10
C ILE A 235 -8.83 2.57 -4.04
N LEU A 236 -8.93 3.61 -4.88
CA LEU A 236 -10.13 4.42 -5.00
C LEU A 236 -11.02 3.92 -6.13
N ILE A 237 -12.32 3.95 -5.86
CA ILE A 237 -13.37 3.48 -6.75
C ILE A 237 -14.40 4.59 -6.98
N GLU A 238 -14.80 4.76 -8.23
CA GLU A 238 -15.98 5.52 -8.61
C GLU A 238 -17.10 4.57 -9.06
N SER A 239 -18.33 4.90 -8.67
CA SER A 239 -19.51 4.22 -9.18
C SER A 239 -20.11 5.01 -10.34
N SER A 240 -20.35 4.31 -11.44
CA SER A 240 -21.14 4.80 -12.56
C SER A 240 -22.38 3.94 -12.72
N LYS A 241 -23.41 4.44 -13.40
CA LYS A 241 -24.57 3.61 -13.78
C LYS A 241 -24.28 2.94 -15.12
N SER A 242 -24.47 1.63 -15.19
CA SER A 242 -24.45 0.91 -16.47
C SER A 242 -25.63 1.35 -17.33
N ALA A 243 -25.56 1.03 -18.62
CA ALA A 243 -26.68 1.17 -19.55
C ALA A 243 -27.94 0.40 -19.10
N PHE A 244 -27.79 -0.60 -18.22
CA PHE A 244 -28.86 -1.44 -17.68
C PHE A 244 -29.31 -1.01 -16.26
N GLY A 245 -28.74 0.06 -15.71
CA GLY A 245 -29.14 0.63 -14.41
C GLY A 245 -28.35 0.12 -13.21
N ASP A 246 -27.55 -0.95 -13.36
CA ASP A 246 -26.69 -1.47 -12.30
C ASP A 246 -25.50 -0.55 -12.00
N ALA A 247 -25.06 -0.51 -10.75
CA ALA A 247 -23.84 0.21 -10.37
C ALA A 247 -22.60 -0.53 -10.90
N VAL A 248 -21.80 0.15 -11.73
CA VAL A 248 -20.50 -0.31 -12.21
C VAL A 248 -19.42 0.43 -11.43
N TYR A 249 -18.62 -0.34 -10.70
CA TYR A 249 -17.49 0.15 -9.94
C TYR A 249 -16.24 0.11 -10.81
N GLN A 250 -15.55 1.25 -10.94
CA GLN A 250 -14.30 1.36 -11.69
C GLN A 250 -13.22 1.96 -10.81
N VAL A 251 -11.99 1.48 -10.95
CA VAL A 251 -10.84 2.03 -10.24
C VAL A 251 -10.56 3.43 -10.77
N SER A 252 -10.70 4.42 -9.90
CA SER A 252 -10.51 5.85 -10.19
C SER A 252 -9.20 6.41 -9.62
N GLY A 253 -8.53 5.66 -8.74
CA GLY A 253 -7.30 6.10 -8.12
C GLY A 253 -6.47 4.98 -7.51
N ILE A 254 -5.16 5.11 -7.61
CA ILE A 254 -4.17 4.32 -6.85
C ILE A 254 -3.34 5.32 -6.05
N LEU A 255 -3.34 5.14 -4.74
CA LEU A 255 -2.68 6.03 -3.78
C LEU A 255 -1.46 5.35 -3.17
N ASP A 256 -0.61 6.20 -2.60
CA ASP A 256 0.49 5.84 -1.70
C ASP A 256 1.55 4.86 -2.22
N PHE A 257 2.50 5.40 -3.01
CA PHE A 257 3.64 4.65 -3.55
C PHE A 257 4.85 4.62 -2.60
N ASP A 258 4.67 4.82 -1.29
CA ASP A 258 5.81 4.91 -0.36
C ASP A 258 6.44 3.58 -0.01
N ASP A 259 5.67 2.50 -0.12
CA ASP A 259 6.09 1.14 0.20
C ASP A 259 6.75 0.44 -0.98
N MET A 260 6.87 1.14 -2.11
CA MET A 260 7.51 0.61 -3.31
C MET A 260 8.89 0.04 -3.00
N SER A 261 9.12 -1.16 -3.52
CA SER A 261 10.40 -1.85 -3.42
C SER A 261 10.51 -2.97 -4.45
N TYR A 262 11.73 -3.45 -4.68
CA TYR A 262 11.94 -4.68 -5.43
C TYR A 262 11.41 -5.89 -4.65
N GLY A 263 10.54 -6.65 -5.30
CA GLY A 263 9.98 -7.89 -4.79
C GLY A 263 9.67 -8.84 -5.94
N TYR A 264 8.52 -9.51 -5.89
CA TYR A 264 8.15 -10.55 -6.86
C TYR A 264 6.67 -10.40 -7.22
N TYR A 265 6.27 -10.85 -8.41
CA TYR A 265 4.87 -10.72 -8.84
C TYR A 265 3.87 -11.35 -7.86
N VAL A 266 4.26 -12.50 -7.29
CA VAL A 266 3.42 -13.20 -6.31
C VAL A 266 3.29 -12.44 -4.97
N PHE A 267 4.20 -11.51 -4.67
CA PHE A 267 4.12 -10.70 -3.45
C PHE A 267 3.01 -9.67 -3.54
N GLU A 268 2.92 -8.89 -4.63
CA GLU A 268 1.83 -7.92 -4.81
C GLU A 268 0.48 -8.61 -4.80
N LEU A 269 0.38 -9.78 -5.47
CA LEU A 269 -0.83 -10.60 -5.45
C LEU A 269 -1.20 -11.03 -4.02
N ALA A 270 -0.25 -11.52 -3.23
CA ALA A 270 -0.51 -11.92 -1.86
C ALA A 270 -0.94 -10.74 -0.97
N ILE A 271 -0.33 -9.57 -1.16
CA ILE A 271 -0.69 -8.32 -0.47
C ILE A 271 -2.12 -7.92 -0.82
N THR A 272 -2.43 -7.88 -2.10
CA THR A 272 -3.75 -7.52 -2.62
C THR A 272 -4.82 -8.49 -2.11
N ILE A 273 -4.59 -9.80 -2.18
CA ILE A 273 -5.52 -10.81 -1.65
C ILE A 273 -5.79 -10.54 -0.17
N MET A 274 -4.75 -10.37 0.65
CA MET A 274 -4.90 -10.17 2.09
C MET A 274 -5.85 -9.02 2.41
N TYR A 275 -5.63 -7.83 1.83
CA TYR A 275 -6.48 -6.67 2.12
C TYR A 275 -7.89 -6.82 1.57
N MET A 276 -8.06 -7.44 0.40
CA MET A 276 -9.41 -7.74 -0.11
C MET A 276 -10.15 -8.77 0.76
N MET A 277 -9.43 -9.64 1.48
CA MET A 277 -10.05 -10.56 2.45
C MET A 277 -10.59 -9.82 3.68
N ILE A 278 -9.95 -8.71 4.10
CA ILE A 278 -10.39 -7.91 5.27
C ILE A 278 -11.80 -7.34 5.04
N GLU A 279 -12.06 -6.87 3.84
CA GLU A 279 -13.28 -6.16 3.46
C GLU A 279 -14.43 -7.10 3.01
N SER A 280 -14.13 -8.37 2.76
CA SER A 280 -15.10 -9.31 2.22
C SER A 280 -15.87 -10.07 3.31
N LYS A 281 -17.18 -10.27 3.09
CA LYS A 281 -18.01 -11.16 3.91
C LYS A 281 -17.66 -12.64 3.72
N ASN A 282 -17.10 -13.00 2.57
CA ASN A 282 -16.65 -14.35 2.22
C ASN A 282 -15.13 -14.35 2.01
N PRO A 283 -14.33 -14.10 3.07
CA PRO A 283 -12.90 -13.82 2.97
C PRO A 283 -12.14 -14.93 2.25
N ILE A 284 -12.43 -16.21 2.53
CA ILE A 284 -11.69 -17.32 1.94
C ILE A 284 -11.89 -17.39 0.41
N GLN A 285 -13.05 -17.03 -0.13
CA GLN A 285 -13.28 -17.08 -1.59
C GLN A 285 -12.55 -15.96 -2.35
N VAL A 286 -12.23 -14.85 -1.68
CA VAL A 286 -11.58 -13.67 -2.29
C VAL A 286 -10.34 -14.03 -3.07
N GLY A 287 -9.47 -14.87 -2.49
CA GLY A 287 -8.20 -15.23 -3.10
C GLY A 287 -8.35 -15.80 -4.51
N GLY A 288 -9.42 -16.55 -4.78
CA GLY A 288 -9.69 -17.11 -6.10
C GLY A 288 -10.07 -16.07 -7.15
N HIS A 289 -10.92 -15.10 -6.79
CA HIS A 289 -11.36 -14.03 -7.70
C HIS A 289 -10.19 -13.10 -8.06
N VAL A 290 -9.41 -12.68 -7.06
CA VAL A 290 -8.24 -11.82 -7.27
C VAL A 290 -7.16 -12.57 -8.06
N LEU A 291 -6.91 -13.85 -7.74
CA LEU A 291 -5.97 -14.70 -8.48
C LEU A 291 -6.38 -14.84 -9.96
N ALA A 292 -7.66 -15.08 -10.26
CA ALA A 292 -8.16 -15.13 -11.64
C ALA A 292 -7.87 -13.84 -12.39
N GLY A 293 -8.10 -12.70 -11.75
CA GLY A 293 -7.79 -11.38 -12.30
C GLY A 293 -6.31 -11.25 -12.62
N PHE A 294 -5.46 -11.51 -11.64
CA PHE A 294 -4.02 -11.39 -11.77
C PHE A 294 -3.46 -12.31 -12.86
N GLU A 295 -3.84 -13.59 -12.86
CA GLU A 295 -3.38 -14.59 -13.84
C GLU A 295 -3.89 -14.35 -15.26
N SER A 296 -4.92 -13.53 -15.46
CA SER A 296 -5.35 -13.10 -16.79
C SER A 296 -4.32 -12.19 -17.49
N ILE A 297 -3.42 -11.57 -16.72
CA ILE A 297 -2.36 -10.69 -17.21
C ILE A 297 -0.98 -11.32 -17.01
N ILE A 298 -0.74 -11.90 -15.83
CA ILE A 298 0.52 -12.55 -15.44
C ILE A 298 0.20 -13.93 -14.85
N PRO A 299 0.23 -15.00 -15.67
CA PRO A 299 0.10 -16.35 -15.16
C PRO A 299 1.23 -16.66 -14.17
N LEU A 300 0.91 -17.18 -12.99
CA LEU A 300 1.94 -17.59 -12.02
C LEU A 300 2.66 -18.86 -12.49
N THR A 301 3.94 -18.95 -12.18
CA THR A 301 4.67 -20.22 -12.26
C THR A 301 4.18 -21.19 -11.19
N THR A 302 4.45 -22.49 -11.35
CA THR A 302 4.11 -23.50 -10.33
C THR A 302 4.74 -23.18 -8.97
N VAL A 303 5.98 -22.65 -8.96
CA VAL A 303 6.73 -22.35 -7.74
C VAL A 303 6.12 -21.15 -7.01
N GLU A 304 5.82 -20.07 -7.72
CA GLU A 304 5.09 -18.91 -7.17
C GLU A 304 3.70 -19.30 -6.65
N ARG A 305 2.93 -20.04 -7.46
CA ARG A 305 1.57 -20.47 -7.10
C ARG A 305 1.55 -21.31 -5.83
N SER A 306 2.54 -22.21 -5.66
CA SER A 306 2.67 -23.06 -4.46
C SER A 306 3.03 -22.31 -3.18
N ALA A 307 3.50 -21.06 -3.28
CA ALA A 307 3.84 -20.24 -2.14
C ALA A 307 2.72 -19.27 -1.74
N LEU A 308 1.70 -19.10 -2.59
CA LEU A 308 0.70 -18.04 -2.46
C LEU A 308 -0.03 -18.07 -1.11
N PHE A 309 -0.50 -19.24 -0.67
CA PHE A 309 -1.17 -19.38 0.63
C PHE A 309 -0.30 -18.85 1.77
N LEU A 310 0.96 -19.29 1.81
CA LEU A 310 1.88 -18.92 2.88
C LEU A 310 2.25 -17.44 2.81
N LEU A 311 2.36 -16.86 1.61
CA LEU A 311 2.59 -15.42 1.40
C LEU A 311 1.42 -14.56 1.90
N VAL A 312 0.17 -14.97 1.66
CA VAL A 312 -1.02 -14.27 2.18
C VAL A 312 -1.05 -14.33 3.71
N CYS A 313 -0.83 -15.52 4.29
CA CYS A 313 -0.67 -15.68 5.75
C CYS A 313 0.45 -14.79 6.30
N SER A 314 1.58 -14.69 5.59
CA SER A 314 2.72 -13.87 6.00
C SER A 314 2.41 -12.37 5.97
N ARG A 315 1.65 -11.89 4.97
CA ARG A 315 1.21 -10.48 4.94
C ARG A 315 0.21 -10.17 6.06
N PHE A 316 -0.69 -11.11 6.39
CA PHE A 316 -1.52 -10.99 7.60
C PHE A 316 -0.64 -10.84 8.84
N CYS A 317 0.36 -11.71 9.04
CA CYS A 317 1.28 -11.60 10.17
C CYS A 317 1.99 -10.24 10.20
N GLN A 318 2.48 -9.76 9.05
CA GLN A 318 3.17 -8.47 8.93
C GLN A 318 2.28 -7.31 9.36
N SER A 319 1.07 -7.22 8.81
CA SER A 319 0.12 -6.17 9.17
C SER A 319 -0.29 -6.23 10.65
N LEU A 320 -0.66 -7.42 11.15
CA LEU A 320 -1.22 -7.58 12.50
C LEU A 320 -0.17 -7.43 13.61
N VAL A 321 1.05 -7.93 13.41
CA VAL A 321 2.16 -7.77 14.37
C VAL A 321 2.57 -6.30 14.44
N MET A 322 2.71 -5.65 13.29
CA MET A 322 3.12 -4.24 13.24
C MET A 322 2.03 -3.33 13.77
N ALA A 323 0.75 -3.60 13.52
CA ALA A 323 -0.35 -2.89 14.17
C ALA A 323 -0.27 -3.00 15.70
N ALA A 324 -0.12 -4.21 16.24
CA ALA A 324 -0.01 -4.41 17.69
C ALA A 324 1.21 -3.70 18.30
N TYR A 325 2.36 -3.71 17.60
CA TYR A 325 3.55 -2.98 18.02
C TYR A 325 3.34 -1.46 17.97
N SER A 326 2.76 -0.94 16.90
CA SER A 326 2.53 0.49 16.72
C SER A 326 1.50 1.05 17.69
N CYS A 327 0.48 0.28 18.10
CA CYS A 327 -0.44 0.69 19.16
C CYS A 327 0.25 0.85 20.51
N GLN A 328 1.34 0.12 20.78
CA GLN A 328 2.13 0.30 22.02
C GLN A 328 2.95 1.59 21.98
N LEU A 329 3.35 2.03 20.78
CA LEU A 329 4.10 3.27 20.57
C LEU A 329 3.19 4.51 20.55
N HIS A 330 2.03 4.35 19.91
CA HIS A 330 1.09 5.41 19.59
C HIS A 330 -0.33 5.03 20.03
N PRO A 331 -0.58 4.88 21.34
CA PRO A 331 -1.89 4.48 21.84
C PRO A 331 -3.00 5.46 21.44
N GLU A 332 -2.66 6.73 21.20
CA GLU A 332 -3.58 7.76 20.71
C GLU A 332 -4.13 7.47 19.29
N ASN A 333 -3.45 6.62 18.51
CA ASN A 333 -3.82 6.26 17.15
C ASN A 333 -4.40 4.84 17.04
N GLU A 334 -4.71 4.18 18.17
CA GLU A 334 -5.12 2.77 18.21
C GLU A 334 -6.31 2.48 17.27
N GLU A 335 -7.31 3.36 17.21
CA GLU A 335 -8.50 3.14 16.37
C GLU A 335 -8.15 2.99 14.88
N TYR A 336 -7.22 3.82 14.38
CA TYR A 336 -6.74 3.77 13.00
C TYR A 336 -5.81 2.57 12.77
N LEU A 337 -4.86 2.35 13.69
CA LEU A 337 -3.87 1.28 13.58
C LEU A 337 -4.50 -0.12 13.65
N MET A 338 -5.64 -0.25 14.34
CA MET A 338 -6.32 -1.52 14.54
C MET A 338 -7.40 -1.83 13.48
N ILE A 339 -7.61 -0.97 12.47
CA ILE A 339 -8.66 -1.18 11.43
C ILE A 339 -8.56 -2.60 10.86
N THR A 340 -7.40 -2.97 10.32
CA THR A 340 -7.15 -4.32 9.78
C THR A 340 -7.25 -5.41 10.86
N ALA A 341 -6.82 -5.11 12.09
CA ALA A 341 -6.81 -6.09 13.18
C ALA A 341 -8.21 -6.47 13.70
N LYS A 342 -9.24 -5.64 13.45
CA LYS A 342 -10.64 -5.92 13.84
C LYS A 342 -11.13 -7.28 13.30
N THR A 343 -10.77 -7.64 12.07
CA THR A 343 -11.16 -8.91 11.44
C THR A 343 -9.97 -9.78 11.05
N GLY A 344 -8.78 -9.19 10.86
CA GLY A 344 -7.62 -9.89 10.33
C GLY A 344 -7.15 -11.09 11.17
N TRP A 345 -7.18 -11.02 12.51
CA TRP A 345 -6.84 -12.18 13.35
C TRP A 345 -7.77 -13.36 13.13
N LYS A 346 -9.08 -13.11 12.99
CA LYS A 346 -10.08 -14.14 12.72
C LYS A 346 -9.81 -14.81 11.37
N HIS A 347 -9.52 -14.01 10.34
CA HIS A 347 -9.25 -14.53 9.00
C HIS A 347 -7.94 -15.33 8.95
N LEU A 348 -6.88 -14.84 9.58
CA LEU A 348 -5.62 -15.56 9.68
C LEU A 348 -5.79 -16.90 10.40
N GLN A 349 -6.47 -16.92 11.56
CA GLN A 349 -6.76 -18.16 12.29
C GLN A 349 -7.60 -19.12 11.44
N GLN A 350 -8.64 -18.63 10.76
CA GLN A 350 -9.48 -19.45 9.89
C GLN A 350 -8.68 -20.08 8.75
N MET A 351 -7.85 -19.31 8.03
CA MET A 351 -6.99 -19.85 6.98
C MET A 351 -6.01 -20.89 7.51
N PHE A 352 -5.40 -20.60 8.65
CA PHE A 352 -4.42 -21.48 9.28
C PHE A 352 -5.07 -22.81 9.70
N ASP A 353 -6.25 -22.75 10.33
CA ASP A 353 -6.99 -23.93 10.81
C ASP A 353 -7.57 -24.77 9.67
N MET A 354 -8.04 -24.15 8.58
CA MET A 354 -8.49 -24.87 7.38
C MET A 354 -7.35 -25.60 6.66
N GLY A 355 -6.12 -25.10 6.80
CA GLY A 355 -4.92 -25.64 6.19
C GLY A 355 -4.76 -25.27 4.71
N ARG A 356 -3.49 -25.31 4.26
CA ARG A 356 -3.07 -24.90 2.90
C ARG A 356 -3.89 -25.55 1.80
N LYS A 357 -4.00 -26.89 1.84
CA LYS A 357 -4.65 -27.68 0.79
C LYS A 357 -6.10 -27.24 0.54
N THR A 358 -6.89 -27.13 1.60
CA THR A 358 -8.30 -26.74 1.52
C THR A 358 -8.47 -25.33 0.94
N VAL A 359 -7.66 -24.38 1.41
CA VAL A 359 -7.75 -22.98 0.94
C VAL A 359 -7.29 -22.85 -0.51
N GLU A 360 -6.20 -23.52 -0.88
CA GLU A 360 -5.70 -23.53 -2.25
C GLU A 360 -6.67 -24.20 -3.22
N GLU A 361 -7.33 -25.29 -2.83
CA GLU A 361 -8.40 -25.92 -3.62
C GLU A 361 -9.51 -24.89 -3.93
N ILE A 362 -10.02 -24.18 -2.91
CA ILE A 362 -11.04 -23.15 -3.09
C ILE A 362 -10.55 -22.04 -4.04
N TRP A 363 -9.35 -21.50 -3.81
CA TRP A 363 -8.82 -20.42 -4.64
C TRP A 363 -8.60 -20.86 -6.09
N PHE A 364 -8.06 -22.06 -6.30
CA PHE A 364 -7.68 -22.51 -7.63
C PHE A 364 -8.88 -23.00 -8.44
N GLU A 365 -9.89 -23.60 -7.81
CA GLU A 365 -11.17 -23.92 -8.45
C GLU A 365 -11.93 -22.67 -8.83
N THR A 366 -12.02 -21.70 -7.90
CA THR A 366 -12.63 -20.39 -8.18
C THR A 366 -11.88 -19.68 -9.30
N ALA A 367 -10.54 -19.70 -9.32
CA ALA A 367 -9.80 -19.06 -10.40
C ALA A 367 -9.99 -19.76 -11.76
N LYS A 368 -10.25 -21.07 -11.75
CA LYS A 368 -10.48 -21.87 -12.95
C LYS A 368 -11.86 -21.61 -13.57
N SER A 369 -12.89 -21.33 -12.77
CA SER A 369 -14.25 -21.07 -13.28
C SER A 369 -14.30 -19.88 -14.26
N TYR A 370 -13.50 -18.83 -14.00
CA TYR A 370 -13.34 -17.67 -14.87
C TYR A 370 -12.76 -18.02 -16.24
N LYS A 371 -11.91 -19.06 -16.34
CA LYS A 371 -11.35 -19.51 -17.61
C LYS A 371 -12.35 -20.35 -18.42
N SER A 372 -13.29 -21.01 -17.76
CA SER A 372 -14.34 -21.80 -18.40
C SER A 372 -15.58 -20.99 -18.81
N GLY A 373 -15.65 -19.69 -18.50
CA GLY A 373 -16.82 -18.85 -18.78
C GLY A 373 -18.06 -19.20 -17.94
N ILE A 374 -17.88 -19.93 -16.84
CA ILE A 374 -18.97 -20.27 -15.91
C ILE A 374 -19.10 -19.11 -14.92
N PRO A 375 -20.26 -18.43 -14.82
CA PRO A 375 -20.45 -17.37 -13.83
C PRO A 375 -20.25 -17.92 -12.42
N CYS A 376 -19.47 -17.22 -11.59
CA CYS A 376 -19.51 -17.40 -10.14
C CYS A 376 -20.65 -16.53 -9.61
N ASP A 377 -21.74 -17.16 -9.20
CA ASP A 377 -22.84 -16.53 -8.45
C ASP A 377 -22.45 -16.23 -7.00
#